data_AF-A0A2V7MQ72-F1
#
_entry.id   AF-A0A2V7MQ72-F1
#
_cell.length_a   1.000
_cell.length_b   1.000
_cell.length_c   1.000
_cell.angle_alpha   90.00
_cell.angle_beta   90.00
_cell.angle_gamma   90.00
#
_symmetry.space_group_name_H-M   'P 1'
#
loop_
_entity.id
_entity.type
_entity.pdbx_description
1 polymer ?
#
loop_
_entity_poly.entity_id
_entity_poly.type
_entity_poly.pdbx_seq_one_letter_code
_entity_poly.pdbx_strand_id
1 'polypeptide(L)'
;GFQKFFAKALFGGGFLDRGNWDDAQKYLERAVALKPQNIFHRLDLAEVYVDLGKYSKAREQLTTIASLPIADVLDHEYQKEAAQLLDDIKGEKDEG
;
A
#
# COMPACT_ATOMS: atom_id res chain seq x y z
N GLY A 1 -13.94 -7.58 -14.10
CA GLY A 1 -13.79 -8.56 -13.02
C GLY A 1 -12.38 -8.46 -12.50
N PHE A 2 -12.24 -8.15 -11.21
CA PHE A 2 -11.03 -8.01 -10.40
C PHE A 2 -9.70 -7.97 -11.17
N GLN A 3 -9.39 -6.82 -11.77
CA GLN A 3 -8.02 -6.49 -12.10
C GLN A 3 -7.32 -6.15 -10.78
N LYS A 4 -6.76 -7.18 -10.12
CA LYS A 4 -5.82 -7.01 -9.01
C LYS A 4 -4.66 -6.16 -9.56
N PHE A 5 -4.56 -4.93 -9.08
CA PHE A 5 -3.47 -4.02 -9.41
C PHE A 5 -2.27 -4.44 -8.56
N PHE A 6 -1.49 -5.42 -9.04
CA PHE A 6 -0.34 -6.06 -8.38
C PHE A 6 0.86 -5.11 -8.08
N ALA A 7 0.61 -3.91 -7.57
CA ALA A 7 1.52 -2.76 -7.53
C ALA A 7 2.40 -2.68 -8.79
N LYS A 8 1.72 -2.77 -9.94
CA LYS A 8 2.17 -2.23 -11.22
C LYS A 8 3.55 -2.70 -11.70
N ALA A 9 3.82 -4.00 -11.64
CA ALA A 9 4.81 -4.68 -12.50
C ALA A 9 6.27 -4.15 -12.48
N LEU A 10 6.63 -3.18 -11.65
CA LEU A 10 7.84 -2.41 -11.86
C LEU A 10 8.80 -2.56 -10.69
N PHE A 11 10.02 -3.00 -10.95
CA PHE A 11 10.84 -2.41 -12.00
C PHE A 11 10.94 -3.15 -13.37
N GLY A 12 9.94 -3.86 -13.92
CA GLY A 12 9.83 -3.91 -15.40
C GLY A 12 8.96 -4.98 -16.06
N GLY A 13 8.36 -5.89 -15.32
CA GLY A 13 7.46 -6.92 -15.85
C GLY A 13 7.82 -8.29 -15.29
N GLY A 14 6.91 -8.87 -14.51
CA GLY A 14 7.07 -10.26 -14.09
C GLY A 14 6.34 -10.57 -12.80
N PHE A 15 5.27 -11.35 -12.96
CA PHE A 15 4.61 -12.21 -11.97
C PHE A 15 5.54 -12.60 -10.80
N LEU A 16 5.33 -12.01 -9.62
CA LEU A 16 5.94 -12.49 -8.38
C LEU A 16 5.01 -13.52 -7.73
N ASP A 17 5.55 -14.67 -7.32
CA ASP A 17 4.83 -15.70 -6.59
C ASP A 17 4.51 -15.26 -5.15
N ARG A 18 3.49 -15.85 -4.52
CA ARG A 18 3.02 -15.55 -3.14
C ARG A 18 4.15 -15.40 -2.10
N GLY A 19 5.20 -16.22 -2.19
CA GLY A 19 6.34 -16.14 -1.27
C GLY A 19 7.11 -14.82 -1.32
N ASN A 20 7.19 -14.17 -2.48
CA ASN A 20 7.86 -12.88 -2.65
C ASN A 20 7.05 -11.72 -2.08
N TRP A 21 5.72 -11.86 -2.04
CA TRP A 21 4.82 -10.85 -1.46
C TRP A 21 4.86 -10.84 0.06
N ASP A 22 4.96 -12.01 0.71
CA ASP A 22 5.14 -12.09 2.16
C ASP A 22 6.47 -11.46 2.60
N ASP A 23 7.53 -11.60 1.80
CA ASP A 23 8.80 -10.93 2.08
C ASP A 23 8.74 -9.43 1.78
N ALA A 24 8.10 -9.01 0.68
CA ALA A 24 7.85 -7.60 0.38
C ALA A 24 7.09 -6.90 1.53
N GLN A 25 6.06 -7.56 2.06
CA GLN A 25 5.33 -7.07 3.24
C GLN A 25 6.27 -6.85 4.42
N LYS A 26 7.12 -7.82 4.78
CA LYS A 26 8.06 -7.68 5.91
C LYS A 26 9.04 -6.52 5.72
N TYR A 27 9.58 -6.36 4.50
CA TYR A 27 10.50 -5.26 4.20
C TYR A 27 9.81 -3.90 4.34
N LEU A 28 8.58 -3.77 3.84
CA LEU A 28 7.81 -2.53 3.90
C LEU A 28 7.32 -2.23 5.32
N GLU A 29 6.90 -3.25 6.09
CA GLU A 29 6.60 -3.10 7.52
C GLU A 29 7.82 -2.54 8.27
N ARG A 30 9.02 -3.04 7.97
CA ARG A 30 10.26 -2.52 8.55
C ARG A 30 10.55 -1.09 8.08
N ALA A 31 10.33 -0.77 6.81
CA ALA A 31 10.52 0.57 6.28
C ALA A 31 9.60 1.60 6.97
N VAL A 32 8.33 1.27 7.15
CA VAL A 32 7.35 2.09 7.88
C VAL A 32 7.73 2.22 9.35
N ALA A 33 8.20 1.15 9.99
CA ALA A 33 8.66 1.21 11.38
C ALA A 33 9.88 2.13 11.57
N LEU A 34 10.80 2.16 10.59
CA LEU A 34 11.98 3.03 10.62
C LEU A 34 11.65 4.49 10.30
N LYS A 35 10.69 4.73 9.40
CA LYS A 35 10.26 6.07 8.98
C LYS A 35 8.73 6.18 9.00
N PRO A 36 8.12 6.32 10.19
CA PRO A 36 6.67 6.28 10.34
C PRO A 36 5.94 7.49 9.75
N GLN A 37 6.65 8.54 9.33
CA GLN A 37 6.05 9.71 8.69
C GLN A 37 6.28 9.73 7.17
N ASN A 38 6.97 8.74 6.61
CA ASN A 38 7.19 8.68 5.18
C ASN A 38 5.92 8.14 4.50
N ILE A 39 5.24 9.02 3.76
CA ILE A 39 3.97 8.72 3.08
C ILE A 39 4.16 7.63 2.03
N PHE A 40 5.24 7.72 1.25
CA PHE A 40 5.56 6.76 0.20
C PHE A 40 5.65 5.31 0.73
N HIS A 41 6.45 5.04 1.77
CA HIS A 41 6.58 3.69 2.34
C HIS A 41 5.26 3.14 2.90
N ARG A 42 4.41 4.01 3.43
CA ARG A 42 3.09 3.59 3.92
C ARG A 42 2.14 3.25 2.76
N LEU A 43 2.24 3.98 1.65
CA LEU A 43 1.42 3.73 0.47
C LEU A 43 1.80 2.41 -0.18
N ASP A 44 3.10 2.17 -0.38
CA ASP A 44 3.62 0.87 -0.87
C ASP A 44 3.14 -0.29 0.02
N LEU A 45 3.20 -0.13 1.35
CA LEU A 45 2.74 -1.15 2.28
C LEU A 45 1.22 -1.38 2.18
N ALA A 46 0.44 -0.31 1.99
CA ALA A 46 -1.00 -0.41 1.80
C ALA A 46 -1.34 -1.19 0.53
N GLU A 47 -0.68 -0.90 -0.58
CA GLU A 47 -0.87 -1.61 -1.85
C GLU A 47 -0.54 -3.10 -1.74
N VAL A 48 0.59 -3.43 -1.12
CA VAL A 48 0.95 -4.85 -0.85
C VAL A 48 -0.10 -5.53 0.03
N TYR A 49 -0.67 -4.84 1.00
CA TYR A 49 -1.78 -5.39 1.78
C TYR A 49 -3.03 -5.60 0.93
N VAL A 50 -3.36 -4.72 -0.01
CA VAL A 50 -4.47 -4.91 -0.95
C VAL A 50 -4.24 -6.14 -1.83
N ASP A 51 -3.05 -6.30 -2.38
CA ASP A 51 -2.70 -7.44 -3.23
C ASP A 51 -2.74 -8.79 -2.49
N LEU A 52 -2.38 -8.77 -1.21
CA LEU A 52 -2.47 -9.92 -0.31
C LEU A 52 -3.90 -10.18 0.22
N GLY A 53 -4.88 -9.34 -0.13
CA GLY A 53 -6.25 -9.42 0.37
C GLY A 53 -6.38 -9.02 1.85
N LYS A 54 -5.40 -8.32 2.43
CA LYS A 54 -5.37 -7.84 3.82
C LYS A 54 -5.94 -6.40 3.91
N TYR A 55 -7.15 -6.21 3.41
CA TYR A 55 -7.79 -4.89 3.25
C TYR A 55 -7.91 -4.08 4.55
N SER A 56 -8.13 -4.72 5.70
CA SER A 56 -8.18 -4.02 7.00
C SER A 56 -6.87 -3.34 7.34
N LYS A 57 -5.74 -4.01 7.06
CA LYS A 57 -4.40 -3.43 7.27
C LYS A 57 -4.08 -2.35 6.25
N ALA A 58 -4.50 -2.55 4.99
CA ALA A 58 -4.36 -1.51 3.97
C ALA A 58 -5.07 -0.22 4.41
N ARG A 59 -6.34 -0.31 4.85
CA ARG A 59 -7.12 0.84 5.33
C ARG A 59 -6.45 1.58 6.50
N GLU A 60 -5.80 0.87 7.41
CA GLU A 60 -5.05 1.47 8.52
C GLU A 60 -3.91 2.36 8.01
N GLN A 61 -3.11 1.87 7.06
CA GLN A 61 -2.01 2.64 6.48
C GLN A 61 -2.53 3.86 5.71
N LEU A 62 -3.57 3.68 4.89
CA LEU A 62 -4.17 4.75 4.08
C LEU A 62 -4.80 5.86 4.94
N THR A 63 -5.49 5.47 6.01
CA THR A 63 -6.06 6.43 6.98
C THR A 63 -4.94 7.21 7.68
N THR A 64 -3.83 6.54 7.99
CA THR A 64 -2.66 7.21 8.60
C THR A 64 -2.06 8.24 7.64
N ILE A 65 -1.90 7.89 6.35
CA ILE A 65 -1.35 8.80 5.33
C ILE A 65 -2.11 10.12 5.27
N ALA A 66 -3.43 10.10 5.37
CA ALA A 66 -4.27 11.30 5.36
C ALA A 66 -4.00 12.26 6.55
N SER A 67 -3.39 11.77 7.63
CA SER A 67 -3.05 12.57 8.82
C SER A 67 -1.60 13.06 8.84
N LEU A 68 -0.76 12.60 7.90
CA LEU A 68 0.66 12.93 7.89
C LEU A 68 0.92 14.31 7.28
N PRO A 69 1.93 15.05 7.79
CA PRO A 69 2.34 16.30 7.18
C PRO A 69 3.00 16.04 5.83
N ILE A 70 2.81 16.98 4.92
CA ILE A 70 3.45 16.98 3.60
C ILE A 70 4.88 17.49 3.80
N ALA A 71 5.86 16.64 3.51
CA ALA A 71 7.27 16.94 3.69
C ALA A 71 8.05 16.91 2.36
N ASP A 72 7.57 16.15 1.38
CA ASP A 72 8.15 16.04 0.03
C ASP A 72 7.15 16.54 -1.03
N VAL A 73 7.68 16.93 -2.20
CA VAL A 73 6.88 17.46 -3.32
C VAL A 73 5.87 16.43 -3.81
N LEU A 74 6.23 15.14 -3.77
CA LEU A 74 5.39 14.04 -4.22
C LEU A 74 4.31 13.63 -3.20
N ASP A 75 4.42 14.06 -1.93
CA ASP A 75 3.51 13.65 -0.87
C ASP A 75 2.05 14.06 -1.14
N HIS A 76 1.85 15.22 -1.78
CA HIS A 76 0.52 15.66 -2.21
C HIS A 76 -0.16 14.64 -3.14
N GLU A 77 0.61 14.03 -4.04
CA GLU A 77 0.08 13.11 -5.03
C GLU A 77 -0.13 11.72 -4.40
N TYR A 78 0.80 11.29 -3.55
CA TYR A 78 0.63 10.07 -2.77
C TYR A 78 -0.56 10.13 -1.81
N GLN A 79 -0.87 11.29 -1.23
CA GLN A 79 -2.08 11.44 -0.41
C GLN A 79 -3.37 11.31 -1.23
N LYS A 80 -3.39 11.84 -2.46
CA LYS A 80 -4.54 11.65 -3.36
C LYS A 80 -4.70 10.19 -3.78
N GLU A 81 -3.59 9.55 -4.13
CA GLU A 81 -3.58 8.12 -4.49
C GLU A 81 -4.04 7.25 -3.32
N ALA A 82 -3.54 7.52 -2.11
CA ALA A 82 -3.97 6.84 -0.90
C ALA A 82 -5.47 7.02 -0.62
N ALA A 83 -5.99 8.23 -0.82
CA ALA A 83 -7.42 8.51 -0.66
C ALA A 83 -8.28 7.78 -1.69
N GLN A 84 -7.83 7.72 -2.95
CA GLN A 84 -8.51 6.97 -3.99
C GLN A 84 -8.52 5.46 -3.69
N LEU A 85 -7.36 4.90 -3.34
CA LEU A 85 -7.26 3.48 -3.00
C LEU A 85 -8.13 3.14 -1.79
N LEU A 86 -8.21 4.03 -0.80
CA LEU A 86 -9.08 3.86 0.36
C LEU A 86 -10.56 3.80 -0.03
N ASP A 87 -10.99 4.63 -0.99
CA ASP A 87 -12.36 4.59 -1.51
C ASP A 87 -12.63 3.30 -2.28
N ASP A 88 -11.67 2.84 -3.09
CA ASP A 88 -11.78 1.64 -3.91
C ASP A 88 -11.94 0.37 -3.04
N ILE A 89 -11.23 0.28 -1.91
CA ILE A 89 -11.26 -0.91 -1.03
C ILE A 89 -12.23 -0.79 0.15
N LYS A 90 -13.03 0.28 0.26
CA LYS A 90 -13.87 0.54 1.45
C LYS A 90 -14.88 -0.59 1.75
N GLY A 91 -15.33 -1.30 0.71
CA GLY A 91 -16.29 -2.40 0.82
C GLY A 91 -15.65 -3.79 0.91
N GLU A 92 -14.33 -3.88 0.71
CA GLU A 92 -13.63 -5.16 0.62
C GLU A 92 -13.36 -5.77 2.00
N LYS A 93 -13.48 -7.09 2.09
CA LYS A 93 -13.26 -7.88 3.32
C LYS A 93 -11.99 -8.69 3.18
N ASP A 94 -11.29 -8.89 4.29
CA ASP A 94 -10.03 -9.65 4.28
C ASP A 94 -10.23 -11.05 3.67
N GLU A 95 -9.34 -11.41 2.72
CA GLU A 95 -9.28 -12.74 2.13
C GLU A 95 -8.63 -13.71 3.14
N GLY A 96 -9.24 -14.88 3.35
CA GLY A 96 -8.79 -15.93 4.28
C GLY A 96 -7.85 -16.96 3.66
#